data_AF-A0A8S4SFB9-F1
#
_entry.id   AF-A0A8S4SFB9-F1
#
_cell.length_a   1.000
_cell.length_b   1.000
_cell.length_c   1.000
_cell.angle_alpha   90.00
_cell.angle_beta   90.00
_cell.angle_gamma   90.00
#
_symmetry.space_group_name_H-M   'P 1'
#
loop_
_entity.id
_entity.type
_entity.pdbx_description
1 polymer ?
#
loop_
_entity_poly.entity_id
_entity_poly.type
_entity_poly.pdbx_seq_one_letter_code
_entity_poly.pdbx_strand_id
1 'polypeptide(L)'
;CRHNSKGCCVHCSPLEPWDENYLKEHNIKHLSFHSYLRKMTSGKFVSLDELSFKIKPGCKEHPPWPRGICSACQPGAVTLNRQPFRHVDNVLLEHAAPVDRFLAYWRATGHQRVGFLYGQYEPHPDVPLGNPAKVKRSSLLIKPLPDFY
;
A
#
# COMPACT_ATOMS: atom_id res chain seq x y z
N CYS A 1 -24.62 -27.44 -7.99
CA CYS A 1 -24.41 -27.16 -9.42
C CYS A 1 -25.29 -28.06 -10.29
N ARG A 2 -25.87 -27.53 -11.38
CA ARG A 2 -26.70 -28.29 -12.34
C ARG A 2 -26.06 -28.26 -13.74
N HIS A 3 -24.87 -28.82 -13.86
CA HIS A 3 -24.16 -28.96 -15.13
C HIS A 3 -23.33 -30.25 -15.09
N ASN A 4 -22.87 -30.69 -16.27
CA ASN A 4 -21.96 -31.84 -16.38
C ASN A 4 -20.57 -31.51 -15.80
N SER A 5 -19.69 -32.52 -15.73
CA SER A 5 -18.36 -32.39 -15.11
C SER A 5 -17.43 -31.37 -15.76
N LYS A 6 -17.68 -30.98 -17.02
CA LYS A 6 -16.92 -29.95 -17.74
C LYS A 6 -17.64 -28.59 -17.78
N GLY A 7 -18.85 -28.50 -17.26
CA GLY A 7 -19.61 -27.26 -17.18
C GLY A 7 -19.15 -26.40 -16.00
N CYS A 8 -19.41 -25.10 -16.10
CA CYS A 8 -19.17 -24.13 -15.04
C CYS A 8 -20.40 -23.24 -14.90
N CYS A 9 -20.88 -23.01 -13.69
CA CYS A 9 -21.90 -22.01 -13.39
C CYS A 9 -21.40 -21.00 -12.36
N VAL A 10 -22.20 -19.98 -12.10
CA VAL A 10 -21.89 -18.90 -11.12
C VAL A 10 -21.59 -19.39 -9.70
N HIS A 11 -21.99 -20.61 -9.34
CA HIS A 11 -21.74 -21.18 -8.01
C HIS A 11 -20.45 -21.99 -7.91
N CYS A 12 -19.79 -22.29 -9.04
CA CYS A 12 -18.52 -23.03 -9.06
C CYS A 12 -17.47 -22.40 -9.97
N SER A 13 -17.74 -21.22 -10.53
CA SER A 13 -16.72 -20.41 -11.17
C SER A 13 -15.64 -20.05 -10.15
N PRO A 14 -14.37 -19.98 -10.55
CA PRO A 14 -13.31 -19.48 -9.69
C PRO A 14 -13.69 -18.12 -9.09
N LEU A 15 -13.39 -17.95 -7.80
CA LEU A 15 -13.61 -16.68 -7.14
C LEU A 15 -12.62 -15.64 -7.66
N GLU A 16 -13.08 -14.40 -7.76
CA GLU A 16 -12.21 -13.29 -8.09
C GLU A 16 -11.27 -12.97 -6.92
N PRO A 17 -10.01 -12.52 -7.18
CA PRO A 17 -9.05 -12.15 -6.13
C PRO A 17 -9.50 -11.03 -5.18
N TRP A 18 -10.61 -10.36 -5.47
CA TRP A 18 -11.19 -9.27 -4.69
C TRP A 18 -12.59 -9.60 -4.13
N ASP A 19 -12.95 -10.88 -4.08
CA ASP A 19 -14.21 -11.33 -3.48
C ASP A 19 -14.30 -10.97 -1.99
N GLU A 20 -15.32 -10.21 -1.61
CA GLU A 20 -15.45 -9.66 -0.26
C GLU A 20 -15.78 -10.74 0.79
N ASN A 21 -16.48 -11.81 0.39
CA ASN A 21 -16.82 -12.91 1.31
C ASN A 21 -15.56 -13.71 1.64
N TYR A 22 -14.77 -14.07 0.63
CA TYR A 22 -13.48 -14.74 0.81
C TYR A 22 -12.55 -13.93 1.73
N LEU A 23 -12.40 -12.63 1.48
CA LEU A 23 -11.54 -11.78 2.30
C LEU A 23 -12.03 -11.72 3.76
N LYS A 24 -13.34 -11.65 3.98
CA LYS A 24 -13.93 -11.63 5.32
C LYS A 24 -13.75 -12.96 6.05
N GLU A 25 -14.00 -14.08 5.38
CA GLU A 25 -13.82 -15.43 5.93
C GLU A 25 -12.36 -15.69 6.33
N HIS A 26 -11.41 -15.20 5.53
CA HIS A 26 -9.98 -15.33 5.79
C HIS A 26 -9.37 -14.19 6.63
N ASN A 27 -10.19 -13.31 7.21
CA ASN A 27 -9.75 -12.17 8.03
C ASN A 27 -8.76 -11.21 7.33
N ILE A 28 -8.86 -11.07 6.00
CA ILE A 28 -8.06 -10.17 5.19
C ILE A 28 -8.68 -8.77 5.20
N LYS A 29 -8.00 -7.82 5.84
CA LYS A 29 -8.52 -6.46 6.09
C LYS A 29 -8.52 -5.52 4.90
N HIS A 30 -7.65 -5.75 3.92
CA HIS A 30 -7.42 -4.90 2.76
C HIS A 30 -7.06 -5.76 1.57
N LEU A 31 -7.44 -5.32 0.36
CA LEU A 31 -6.98 -5.94 -0.88
C LEU A 31 -5.47 -5.80 -1.01
N SER A 32 -4.82 -6.80 -1.61
CA SER A 32 -3.49 -6.61 -2.17
C SER A 32 -3.57 -5.57 -3.29
N PHE A 33 -2.47 -4.85 -3.52
CA PHE A 33 -2.41 -3.86 -4.59
C PHE A 33 -2.77 -4.47 -5.95
N HIS A 34 -2.28 -5.68 -6.26
CA HIS A 34 -2.56 -6.35 -7.53
C HIS A 34 -4.03 -6.77 -7.67
N SER A 35 -4.67 -7.25 -6.60
CA SER A 35 -6.12 -7.52 -6.62
C SER A 35 -6.93 -6.25 -6.82
N TYR A 36 -6.53 -5.14 -6.19
CA TYR A 36 -7.16 -3.83 -6.39
C TYR A 36 -7.01 -3.33 -7.83
N LEU A 37 -5.81 -3.44 -8.41
CA LEU A 37 -5.57 -3.08 -9.81
C LEU A 37 -6.46 -3.88 -10.76
N ARG A 38 -6.50 -5.21 -10.60
CA ARG A 38 -7.35 -6.05 -11.45
C ARG A 38 -8.84 -5.74 -11.29
N LYS A 39 -9.31 -5.45 -10.07
CA LYS A 39 -10.69 -4.98 -9.82
C LYS A 39 -10.99 -3.68 -10.55
N MET A 40 -10.06 -2.74 -10.56
CA MET A 40 -10.21 -1.45 -11.25
C MET A 40 -10.20 -1.61 -12.77
N THR A 41 -9.31 -2.46 -13.30
CA THR A 41 -9.13 -2.66 -14.74
C THR A 41 -10.04 -3.73 -15.35
N SER A 42 -10.89 -4.39 -14.56
CA SER A 42 -11.77 -5.45 -15.06
C SER A 42 -12.76 -4.86 -16.08
N GLY A 43 -12.49 -5.06 -17.37
CA GLY A 43 -13.31 -4.58 -18.47
C GLY A 43 -13.09 -3.12 -18.89
N LYS A 44 -12.10 -2.41 -18.32
CA LYS A 44 -11.79 -1.01 -18.68
C LYS A 44 -10.29 -0.73 -18.63
N PHE A 45 -9.80 0.08 -19.57
CA PHE A 45 -8.46 0.66 -19.49
C PHE A 45 -8.50 1.80 -18.47
N VAL A 46 -7.76 1.67 -17.38
CA VAL A 46 -7.72 2.68 -16.30
C VAL A 46 -6.31 3.22 -16.18
N SER A 47 -6.14 4.55 -16.23
CA SER A 47 -4.90 5.22 -15.85
C SER A 47 -4.78 5.25 -14.33
N LEU A 48 -3.59 4.92 -13.83
CA LEU A 48 -3.24 5.14 -12.42
C LEU A 48 -2.70 6.56 -12.29
N ASP A 49 -3.59 7.51 -12.00
CA ASP A 49 -3.22 8.90 -11.82
C ASP A 49 -2.78 9.14 -10.37
N GLU A 50 -1.64 9.79 -10.19
CA GLU A 50 -1.18 10.23 -8.87
C GLU A 50 -2.07 11.37 -8.38
N LEU A 51 -2.64 11.20 -7.18
CA LEU A 51 -3.55 12.17 -6.59
C LEU A 51 -2.75 13.41 -6.14
N SER A 52 -2.97 14.55 -6.80
CA SER A 52 -2.33 15.82 -6.44
C SER A 52 -3.36 16.79 -5.86
N PHE A 53 -3.11 17.25 -4.62
CA PHE A 53 -3.86 18.32 -3.97
C PHE A 53 -3.11 19.65 -3.98
N LYS A 54 -2.08 19.77 -4.82
CA LYS A 54 -1.37 21.04 -5.04
C LYS A 54 -2.22 21.93 -5.94
N ILE A 55 -2.11 23.24 -5.74
CA ILE A 55 -2.67 24.21 -6.69
C ILE A 55 -2.03 23.96 -8.06
N LYS A 56 -2.85 23.83 -9.11
CA LYS A 56 -2.34 23.57 -10.46
C LYS A 56 -1.56 24.80 -10.93
N PRO A 57 -0.27 24.66 -11.30
CA PRO A 57 0.52 25.77 -11.78
C PRO A 57 0.07 26.22 -13.17
N GLY A 58 0.38 27.46 -13.54
CA GLY A 58 0.22 27.95 -14.92
C GLY A 58 -1.18 28.44 -15.32
N CYS A 59 -2.05 28.75 -14.35
CA CYS A 59 -3.31 29.43 -14.67
C CYS A 59 -3.04 30.85 -15.18
N LYS A 60 -3.62 31.20 -16.34
CA LYS A 60 -3.42 32.51 -17.01
C LYS A 60 -4.55 33.52 -16.74
N GLU A 61 -5.64 33.06 -16.12
CA GLU A 61 -6.86 33.86 -15.90
C GLU A 61 -6.79 34.79 -14.68
N HIS A 62 -5.75 34.65 -13.85
CA HIS A 62 -5.59 35.45 -12.64
C HIS A 62 -4.10 35.58 -12.28
N PRO A 63 -3.73 36.57 -11.44
CA PRO A 63 -2.40 36.63 -10.86
C PRO A 63 -2.06 35.33 -10.11
N PRO A 64 -0.80 34.87 -10.11
CA PRO A 64 -0.42 33.65 -9.42
C PRO A 64 -0.83 33.64 -7.94
N TRP A 65 -1.14 32.45 -7.41
CA TRP A 65 -1.35 32.24 -5.98
C TRP A 65 -0.18 32.84 -5.18
N PRO A 66 -0.42 33.56 -4.07
CA PRO A 66 -1.68 33.72 -3.34
C PRO A 66 -2.57 34.90 -3.78
N ARG A 67 -2.22 35.61 -4.86
CA ARG A 67 -2.93 36.84 -5.27
C ARG A 67 -4.21 36.59 -6.09
N GLY A 68 -4.42 35.38 -6.58
CA GLY A 68 -5.60 34.99 -7.32
C GLY A 68 -5.76 33.48 -7.36
N ILE A 69 -7.01 33.02 -7.48
CA ILE A 69 -7.37 31.61 -7.61
C ILE A 69 -8.67 31.49 -8.41
N CYS A 70 -8.83 30.40 -9.16
CA CYS A 70 -10.06 30.07 -9.86
C CYS A 70 -10.37 28.57 -9.71
N SER A 71 -11.59 28.16 -10.06
CA SER A 71 -12.02 26.76 -10.01
C SER A 71 -11.19 25.82 -10.90
N ALA A 72 -10.51 26.33 -11.92
CA ALA A 72 -9.65 25.53 -12.81
C ALA A 72 -8.30 25.17 -12.17
N CYS A 73 -7.76 26.02 -11.30
CA CYS A 73 -6.45 25.80 -10.66
C CYS A 73 -6.54 25.38 -9.18
N GLN A 74 -7.66 25.71 -8.53
CA GLN A 74 -7.96 25.30 -7.17
C GLN A 74 -8.14 23.77 -7.12
N PRO A 75 -7.46 23.07 -6.21
CA PRO A 75 -7.75 21.65 -5.97
C PRO A 75 -9.18 21.53 -5.41
N GLY A 76 -9.92 20.54 -5.91
CA GLY A 76 -11.27 20.27 -5.42
C GLY A 76 -11.29 19.86 -3.94
N ALA A 77 -12.44 19.99 -3.30
CA ALA A 77 -12.64 19.49 -1.94
C ALA A 77 -12.37 17.98 -1.88
N VAL A 78 -11.77 17.54 -0.78
CA VAL A 78 -11.31 16.15 -0.60
C VAL A 78 -12.13 15.46 0.48
N THR A 79 -12.65 14.27 0.16
CA THR A 79 -13.26 13.38 1.14
C THR A 79 -12.27 12.27 1.49
N LEU A 80 -11.88 12.19 2.77
CA LEU A 80 -10.98 11.15 3.25
C LEU A 80 -11.78 9.89 3.58
N ASN A 81 -11.54 8.82 2.82
CA ASN A 81 -12.10 7.50 3.04
C ASN A 81 -11.00 6.53 3.48
N ARG A 82 -11.39 5.44 4.13
CA ARG A 82 -10.44 4.35 4.43
C ARG A 82 -9.90 3.78 3.11
N GLN A 83 -8.57 3.67 3.01
CA GLN A 83 -7.93 3.08 1.83
C GLN A 83 -8.32 1.59 1.71
N PRO A 84 -8.86 1.15 0.56
CA PRO A 84 -9.39 -0.22 0.40
C PRO A 84 -8.31 -1.28 0.13
N PHE A 85 -7.08 -0.85 -0.16
CA PHE A 85 -5.96 -1.72 -0.51
C PHE A 85 -4.68 -1.32 0.25
N ARG A 86 -3.67 -2.18 0.20
CA ARG A 86 -2.31 -1.89 0.67
C ARG A 86 -1.27 -2.32 -0.37
N HIS A 87 -0.16 -1.59 -0.43
CA HIS A 87 0.94 -1.90 -1.35
C HIS A 87 1.72 -3.15 -0.94
N VAL A 88 1.79 -3.43 0.36
CA VAL A 88 2.52 -4.55 0.96
C VAL A 88 1.60 -5.24 1.94
N ASP A 89 1.43 -6.55 1.79
CA ASP A 89 0.48 -7.31 2.60
C ASP A 89 1.07 -7.77 3.93
N ASN A 90 2.38 -8.04 3.95
CA ASN A 90 3.09 -8.55 5.09
C ASN A 90 4.56 -8.09 5.08
N VAL A 91 5.14 -7.90 6.26
CA VAL A 91 6.58 -7.67 6.43
C VAL A 91 7.16 -8.86 7.18
N LEU A 92 8.08 -9.56 6.53
CA LEU A 92 8.78 -10.70 7.12
C LEU A 92 10.25 -10.35 7.36
N LEU A 93 10.71 -10.61 8.57
CA LEU A 93 12.11 -10.50 8.95
C LEU A 93 12.72 -11.90 8.93
N GLU A 94 13.79 -12.11 8.17
CA GLU A 94 14.41 -13.44 8.02
C GLU A 94 15.02 -13.95 9.33
N HIS A 95 15.51 -13.04 10.16
CA HIS A 95 16.13 -13.34 11.44
C HIS A 95 15.64 -12.36 12.51
N ALA A 96 15.53 -12.83 13.75
CA ALA A 96 15.19 -11.98 14.90
C ALA A 96 16.37 -11.09 15.36
N ALA A 97 17.61 -11.53 15.11
CA ALA A 97 18.81 -10.87 15.62
C ALA A 97 18.95 -9.37 15.28
N PRO A 98 18.56 -8.87 14.09
CA PRO A 98 18.56 -7.44 13.81
C PRO A 98 17.56 -6.64 14.66
N VAL A 99 16.40 -7.23 14.98
CA VAL A 99 15.40 -6.61 15.87
C VAL A 99 15.95 -6.53 17.28
N ASP A 100 16.52 -7.62 17.79
CA ASP A 100 17.11 -7.65 19.13
C ASP A 100 18.23 -6.62 19.28
N ARG A 101 19.08 -6.50 18.26
CA ARG A 101 20.15 -5.48 18.21
C ARG A 101 19.58 -4.06 18.14
N PHE A 102 18.48 -3.86 17.43
CA PHE A 102 17.80 -2.56 17.36
C PHE A 102 17.25 -2.17 18.74
N LEU A 103 16.57 -3.09 19.41
CA LEU A 103 15.95 -2.91 20.73
C LEU A 103 16.97 -2.78 21.86
N ALA A 104 18.15 -3.41 21.75
CA ALA A 104 19.21 -3.32 22.76
C ALA A 104 19.60 -1.88 23.09
N TYR A 105 19.56 -0.96 22.11
CA TYR A 105 19.81 0.46 22.33
C TYR A 105 18.78 1.11 23.26
N TRP A 106 17.49 0.88 23.00
CA TRP A 106 16.42 1.39 23.84
C TRP A 106 16.50 0.80 25.26
N ARG A 107 16.80 -0.50 25.38
CA ARG A 107 16.99 -1.15 26.69
C ARG A 107 18.13 -0.55 27.51
N ALA A 108 19.22 -0.15 26.84
CA ALA A 108 20.39 0.43 27.51
C ALA A 108 20.25 1.93 27.82
N THR A 109 19.49 2.68 27.01
CA THR A 109 19.48 4.15 27.08
C THR A 109 18.14 4.76 27.45
N GLY A 110 17.03 4.04 27.25
CA GLY A 110 15.67 4.57 27.32
C GLY A 110 15.27 5.47 26.13
N HIS A 111 16.19 5.78 25.22
CA HIS A 111 15.93 6.69 24.10
C HIS A 111 15.30 5.99 22.90
N GLN A 112 14.48 6.75 22.18
CA GLN A 112 13.88 6.30 20.92
C GLN A 112 14.93 6.14 19.83
N ARG A 113 14.63 5.30 18.83
CA ARG A 113 15.53 5.03 17.71
C ARG A 113 14.76 4.92 16.41
N VAL A 114 15.37 5.39 15.33
CA VAL A 114 14.86 5.28 13.96
C VAL A 114 15.78 4.38 13.14
N GLY A 115 15.19 3.66 12.18
CA GLY A 115 15.89 2.71 11.32
C GLY A 115 15.27 2.57 9.96
N PHE A 116 16.10 2.16 8.99
CA PHE A 116 15.66 1.82 7.64
C PHE A 116 15.64 0.31 7.46
N LEU A 117 14.58 -0.19 6.82
CA LEU A 117 14.46 -1.58 6.40
C LEU A 117 15.01 -1.72 4.98
N TYR A 118 15.88 -2.70 4.77
CA TYR A 118 16.43 -3.05 3.46
C TYR A 118 16.10 -4.51 3.15
N GLY A 119 15.51 -4.74 1.98
CA GLY A 119 14.94 -6.04 1.64
C GLY A 119 14.52 -6.13 0.18
N GLN A 120 13.78 -7.19 -0.12
CA GLN A 120 13.20 -7.48 -1.43
C GLN A 120 11.71 -7.76 -1.27
N TYR A 121 10.94 -7.49 -2.32
CA TYR A 121 9.56 -7.93 -2.40
C TYR A 121 9.51 -9.34 -2.97
N GLU A 122 8.65 -10.18 -2.41
CA GLU A 122 8.40 -11.54 -2.94
C GLU A 122 6.89 -11.74 -3.16
N PRO A 123 6.42 -12.92 -3.60
CA PRO A 123 4.99 -13.26 -3.55
C PRO A 123 4.57 -13.88 -2.21
N HIS A 124 3.33 -13.63 -1.78
CA HIS A 124 2.75 -14.09 -0.51
C HIS A 124 1.59 -15.05 -0.81
N PRO A 125 1.69 -16.32 -0.42
CA PRO A 125 0.67 -17.31 -0.80
C PRO A 125 -0.68 -17.12 -0.07
N ASP A 126 -0.69 -16.52 1.12
CA ASP A 126 -1.89 -16.48 1.98
C ASP A 126 -2.87 -15.34 1.64
N VAL A 127 -2.48 -14.44 0.74
CA VAL A 127 -3.32 -13.35 0.25
C VAL A 127 -3.41 -13.46 -1.28
N PRO A 128 -4.62 -13.41 -1.89
CA PRO A 128 -4.75 -13.45 -3.34
C PRO A 128 -3.90 -12.37 -4.00
N LEU A 129 -2.98 -12.79 -4.87
CA LEU A 129 -2.00 -11.92 -5.55
C LEU A 129 -1.21 -11.02 -4.58
N GLY A 130 -0.99 -11.49 -3.35
CA GLY A 130 -0.30 -10.75 -2.31
C GLY A 130 1.20 -10.70 -2.55
N ASN A 131 1.82 -9.60 -2.13
CA ASN A 131 3.28 -9.44 -2.13
C ASN A 131 3.74 -9.09 -0.70
N PRO A 132 4.59 -9.91 -0.03
CA PRO A 132 5.24 -9.50 1.19
C PRO A 132 6.50 -8.70 0.85
N ALA A 133 6.90 -7.84 1.78
CA ALA A 133 8.27 -7.35 1.82
C ALA A 133 9.07 -8.31 2.71
N LYS A 134 10.05 -9.01 2.14
CA LYS A 134 11.04 -9.78 2.89
C LYS A 134 12.29 -8.94 3.13
N VAL A 135 12.61 -8.71 4.39
CA VAL A 135 13.80 -7.94 4.78
C VAL A 135 14.99 -8.90 4.86
N LYS A 136 15.69 -9.06 3.73
CA LYS A 136 16.86 -9.96 3.58
C LYS A 136 18.08 -9.52 4.39
N ARG A 137 18.24 -8.22 4.57
CA ARG A 137 19.32 -7.66 5.37
C ARG A 137 18.89 -6.28 5.80
N SER A 138 18.33 -6.13 6.99
CA SER A 138 18.29 -4.82 7.61
C SER A 138 19.73 -4.46 7.99
N SER A 139 20.49 -3.91 7.05
CA SER A 139 21.46 -2.90 7.44
C SER A 139 20.62 -1.73 7.94
N LEU A 140 20.27 -1.78 9.22
CA LEU A 140 19.99 -0.59 9.98
C LEU A 140 21.24 0.27 9.86
N LEU A 141 21.34 1.01 8.76
CA LEU A 141 22.33 2.06 8.58
C LEU A 141 21.89 3.16 9.53
N ILE A 142 22.29 2.99 10.78
CA ILE A 142 22.21 4.01 11.80
C ILE A 142 23.32 5.00 11.43
N LYS A 143 23.04 5.89 10.48
CA LYS A 143 23.63 7.21 10.62
C LYS A 143 23.00 7.79 11.88
N PRO A 144 23.77 8.19 12.90
CA PRO A 144 23.20 9.10 13.89
C PRO A 144 22.58 10.24 13.09
N LEU A 145 21.28 10.47 13.26
CA LEU A 145 20.76 11.77 12.90
C LEU A 145 21.62 12.75 13.72
N PRO A 146 22.26 13.75 13.11
CA PRO A 146 22.92 14.78 13.89
C PRO A 146 21.88 15.28 14.89
N ASP A 147 22.27 15.36 16.16
CA ASP A 147 21.40 15.86 17.21
C ASP A 147 20.77 17.15 16.70
N PHE A 148 19.45 17.15 16.55
CA PHE A 148 18.70 18.36 16.27
C PHE A 148 18.74 19.18 17.57
N TYR A 149 19.83 19.94 17.75
CA TYR A 149 19.90 21.09 18.65
C TYR A 149 19.51 22.34 17.87
#